data_AF-A0AAU1JT84-F1
#
_entry.id   AF-A0AAU1JT84-F1
#
_cell.length_a   1.000
_cell.length_b   1.000
_cell.length_c   1.000
_cell.angle_alpha   90.00
_cell.angle_beta   90.00
_cell.angle_gamma   90.00
#
_symmetry.space_group_name_H-M   'P 1'
#
loop_
_entity.id
_entity.type
_entity.pdbx_description
1 polymer ?
#
loop_
_entity_poly.entity_id
_entity_poly.type
_entity_poly.pdbx_seq_one_letter_code
_entity_poly.pdbx_strand_id
1 'polypeptide(L)'
;MEDGVYVGNAGKDAALDRGWLLGHFKEEGTPLHSDAVEVKWGVHPRGEQRAQWVKGEVRAALLVLISGRFRMEFPGRSVLLEEQGDYVVWGQGVDHSWTAEDDSVVLTLRWPSVPGYAVPQEEERTNSQGRAAPGAP
;
A
#
# COMPACT_ATOMS: atom_id res chain seq x y z
N MET A 1 -24.44 11.01 16.41
CA MET A 1 -23.57 11.07 15.24
C MET A 1 -22.49 12.05 15.62
N GLU A 2 -21.29 11.57 15.93
CA GLU A 2 -20.12 12.45 16.08
C GLU A 2 -19.98 13.27 14.79
N ASP A 3 -19.46 14.49 14.90
CA ASP A 3 -19.62 15.63 13.98
C ASP A 3 -19.04 15.47 12.55
N GLY A 4 -18.95 14.24 12.03
CA GLY A 4 -18.29 13.88 10.78
C GLY A 4 -16.77 13.92 10.87
N VAL A 5 -16.21 14.08 12.08
CA VAL A 5 -14.77 14.23 12.32
C VAL A 5 -14.22 13.00 13.02
N TYR A 6 -13.20 12.39 12.41
CA TYR A 6 -12.39 11.36 13.04
C TYR A 6 -11.02 11.92 13.41
N VAL A 7 -10.54 11.62 14.61
CA VAL A 7 -9.20 11.99 15.09
C VAL A 7 -8.47 10.73 15.51
N GLY A 8 -7.28 10.54 14.97
CA GLY A 8 -6.48 9.34 15.20
C GLY A 8 -4.98 9.59 15.09
N ASN A 9 -4.21 8.51 15.17
CA ASN A 9 -2.77 8.55 14.95
C ASN A 9 -2.43 7.55 13.85
N ALA A 10 -1.86 8.04 12.75
CA ALA A 10 -1.59 7.23 11.57
C ALA A 10 -0.79 5.96 11.89
N GLY A 11 0.25 6.04 12.73
CA GLY A 11 1.04 4.87 13.10
C GLY A 11 0.27 3.81 13.90
N LYS A 12 -0.65 4.23 14.78
CA LYS A 12 -1.49 3.32 15.56
C LYS A 12 -2.61 2.72 14.71
N ASP A 13 -3.33 3.56 13.98
CA ASP A 13 -4.53 3.15 13.25
C ASP A 13 -4.17 2.32 12.02
N ALA A 14 -3.11 2.70 11.31
CA ALA A 14 -2.64 1.98 10.13
C ALA A 14 -2.11 0.58 10.48
N ALA A 15 -1.49 0.40 11.65
CA ALA A 15 -0.99 -0.90 12.10
C ALA A 15 -2.13 -1.92 12.27
N LEU A 16 -3.35 -1.47 12.55
CA LEU A 16 -4.54 -2.31 12.70
C LEU A 16 -5.15 -2.73 11.34
N ASP A 17 -4.81 -2.04 10.25
CA ASP A 17 -5.39 -2.26 8.92
C ASP A 17 -4.34 -2.23 7.79
N ARG A 18 -3.22 -2.93 7.99
CA ARG A 18 -2.19 -3.16 6.96
C ARG A 18 -1.68 -1.87 6.28
N GLY A 19 -1.70 -0.77 7.01
CA GLY A 19 -1.28 0.54 6.55
C GLY A 19 -2.43 1.51 6.20
N TRP A 20 -3.67 1.05 6.06
CA TRP A 20 -4.75 1.88 5.49
C TRP A 20 -5.42 2.81 6.49
N LEU A 21 -5.53 4.08 6.13
CA LEU A 21 -6.24 5.11 6.90
C LEU A 21 -7.64 5.39 6.35
N LEU A 22 -7.79 5.42 5.02
CA LEU A 22 -9.01 5.84 4.34
C LEU A 22 -9.16 5.09 3.01
N GLY A 23 -10.39 4.76 2.61
CA GLY A 23 -10.71 4.10 1.34
C GLY A 23 -12.09 3.45 1.31
N HIS A 24 -12.49 2.87 0.18
CA HIS A 24 -13.83 2.30 -0.05
C HIS A 24 -14.11 1.08 0.85
N PHE A 25 -13.04 0.46 1.34
CA PHE A 25 -13.07 -0.72 2.20
C PHE A 25 -13.27 -0.37 3.69
N LYS A 26 -13.33 0.91 4.07
CA LYS A 26 -13.70 1.33 5.43
C LYS A 26 -15.21 1.28 5.61
N GLU A 27 -15.66 1.25 6.87
CA GLU A 27 -17.08 1.16 7.23
C GLU A 27 -17.90 2.32 6.64
N GLU A 28 -18.95 1.98 5.89
CA GLU A 28 -19.86 2.95 5.29
C GLU A 28 -20.49 3.88 6.35
N GLY A 29 -20.64 5.16 6.00
CA GLY A 29 -21.16 6.17 6.92
C GLY A 29 -20.13 6.75 7.89
N THR A 30 -18.90 6.22 7.91
CA THR A 30 -17.77 6.84 8.62
C THR A 30 -17.01 7.81 7.71
N PRO A 31 -16.35 8.86 8.25
CA PRO A 31 -15.51 9.76 7.44
C PRO A 31 -14.25 9.09 6.87
N LEU A 32 -13.97 7.83 7.25
CA LEU A 32 -12.86 7.04 6.73
C LEU A 32 -13.23 6.29 5.43
N HIS A 33 -14.52 6.18 5.13
CA HIS A 33 -15.01 5.59 3.89
C HIS A 33 -14.96 6.58 2.73
N SER A 34 -14.39 6.17 1.59
CA SER A 34 -14.24 7.01 0.41
C SER A 34 -14.04 6.21 -0.87
N ASP A 35 -14.85 6.50 -1.89
CA ASP A 35 -14.69 6.01 -3.27
C ASP A 35 -13.78 6.92 -4.12
N ALA A 36 -13.41 8.10 -3.61
CA ALA A 36 -12.60 9.05 -4.35
C ALA A 36 -11.10 8.76 -4.24
N VAL A 37 -10.63 8.51 -3.02
CA VAL A 37 -9.20 8.35 -2.71
C VAL A 37 -9.00 7.26 -1.65
N GLU A 38 -7.86 6.60 -1.72
CA GLU A 38 -7.33 5.69 -0.71
C GLU A 38 -6.07 6.32 -0.11
N VAL A 39 -5.88 6.22 1.21
CA VAL A 39 -4.71 6.77 1.91
C VAL A 39 -4.06 5.67 2.74
N LYS A 40 -2.76 5.47 2.55
CA LYS A 40 -1.94 4.50 3.27
C LYS A 40 -0.79 5.19 4.00
N TRP A 41 -0.60 4.83 5.26
CA TRP A 41 0.60 5.09 6.04
C TRP A 41 1.49 3.85 6.03
N GLY A 42 2.66 3.94 5.39
CA GLY A 42 3.65 2.87 5.30
C GLY A 42 4.80 3.10 6.27
N VAL A 43 5.16 2.07 7.04
CA VAL A 43 6.36 2.02 7.86
C VAL A 43 7.17 0.82 7.39
N HIS A 44 8.38 1.07 6.91
CA HIS A 44 9.21 0.09 6.21
C HIS A 44 10.62 0.06 6.81
N PRO A 45 11.07 -1.06 7.41
CA PRO A 45 12.46 -1.19 7.84
C PRO A 45 13.42 -1.15 6.65
N ARG A 46 14.66 -0.75 6.92
CA ARG A 46 15.76 -0.75 5.96
C ARG A 46 15.89 -2.11 5.27
N GLY A 47 15.99 -2.08 3.95
CA GLY A 47 16.15 -3.26 3.10
C GLY A 47 14.83 -3.95 2.74
N GLU A 48 13.69 -3.53 3.31
CA GLU A 48 12.40 -4.00 2.84
C GLU A 48 12.16 -3.52 1.40
N GLN A 49 11.57 -4.39 0.59
CA GLN A 49 11.20 -4.09 -0.79
C GLN A 49 9.86 -4.73 -1.12
N ARG A 50 9.18 -4.20 -2.14
CA ARG A 50 7.96 -4.83 -2.64
C ARG A 50 8.31 -6.19 -3.24
N ALA A 51 7.65 -7.24 -2.77
CA ALA A 51 7.91 -8.62 -3.22
C ALA A 51 7.73 -8.81 -4.74
N GLN A 52 6.79 -8.07 -5.32
CA GLN A 52 6.50 -8.11 -6.74
C GLN A 52 6.30 -6.69 -7.27
N TRP A 53 6.44 -6.50 -8.57
CA TRP A 53 6.03 -5.25 -9.22
C TRP A 53 4.51 -5.13 -9.24
N VAL A 54 3.99 -3.91 -9.07
CA VAL A 54 2.62 -3.61 -9.46
C VAL A 54 2.56 -3.57 -10.98
N LYS A 55 1.57 -4.27 -11.55
CA LYS A 55 1.35 -4.31 -12.99
C LYS A 55 -0.06 -3.92 -13.33
N GLY A 56 -0.23 -3.10 -14.37
CA GLY A 56 -1.56 -2.70 -14.84
C GLY A 56 -2.35 -1.93 -13.78
N GLU A 57 -1.70 -1.01 -13.07
CA GLU A 57 -2.35 -0.12 -12.11
C GLU A 57 -3.44 0.69 -12.80
N VAL A 58 -4.66 0.65 -12.28
CA VAL A 58 -5.80 1.40 -12.83
C VAL A 58 -5.98 2.76 -12.16
N ARG A 59 -5.22 3.00 -11.09
CA ARG A 59 -5.21 4.26 -10.34
C ARG A 59 -4.01 5.12 -10.69
N ALA A 60 -4.16 6.43 -10.51
CA ALA A 60 -3.00 7.28 -10.29
C ALA A 60 -2.61 7.22 -8.82
N ALA A 61 -1.36 7.56 -8.51
CA ALA A 61 -0.88 7.56 -7.14
C ALA A 61 0.17 8.64 -6.89
N LEU A 62 0.24 9.04 -5.63
CA LEU A 62 1.23 9.94 -5.04
C LEU A 62 1.86 9.21 -3.86
N LEU A 63 3.18 9.25 -3.75
CA LEU A 63 3.91 8.86 -2.55
C LEU A 63 4.73 10.04 -2.05
N VAL A 64 4.60 10.35 -0.77
CA VAL A 64 5.37 11.39 -0.07
C VAL A 64 6.25 10.72 0.99
N LEU A 65 7.52 11.08 1.04
CA LEU A 65 8.44 10.70 2.10
C LEU A 65 8.20 11.55 3.34
N ILE A 66 7.86 10.92 4.45
CA ILE A 66 7.72 11.59 5.75
C ILE A 66 9.06 11.60 6.50
N SER A 67 9.76 10.46 6.47
CA SER A 67 11.11 10.32 7.03
C SER A 67 11.82 9.10 6.41
N GLY A 68 13.15 9.10 6.44
CA GLY A 68 13.97 7.98 5.99
C GLY A 68 14.51 8.18 4.59
N ARG A 69 14.60 7.09 3.82
CA ARG A 69 15.17 7.09 2.47
C ARG A 69 14.52 5.98 1.65
N PHE A 70 13.77 6.37 0.63
CA PHE A 70 12.88 5.47 -0.08
C PHE A 70 13.07 5.57 -1.59
N ARG A 71 13.25 4.43 -2.24
CA ARG A 71 13.47 4.35 -3.69
C ARG A 71 12.23 3.78 -4.36
N MET A 72 11.71 4.52 -5.33
CA MET A 72 10.65 4.09 -6.24
C MET A 72 11.27 3.64 -7.56
N GLU A 73 10.86 2.47 -8.03
CA GLU A 73 11.28 1.90 -9.30
C GLU A 73 10.13 1.94 -10.29
N PHE A 74 10.40 2.44 -11.49
CA PHE A 74 9.50 2.49 -12.64
C PHE A 74 10.21 1.88 -13.85
N PRO A 75 9.48 1.49 -14.91
CA PRO A 75 10.12 1.03 -16.15
C PRO A 75 11.12 2.07 -16.69
N GLY A 76 12.41 1.72 -16.67
CA GLY A 76 13.49 2.56 -17.17
C GLY A 76 13.84 3.78 -16.29
N ARG A 77 13.29 3.89 -15.08
CA ARG A 77 13.55 5.03 -14.19
C ARG A 77 13.52 4.63 -12.72
N SER A 78 14.60 4.94 -12.00
CA SER A 78 14.66 4.89 -10.54
C SER A 78 14.56 6.31 -9.99
N VAL A 79 13.75 6.50 -8.94
CA VAL A 79 13.55 7.78 -8.25
C VAL A 79 13.85 7.57 -6.78
N LEU A 80 14.86 8.28 -6.28
CA LEU A 80 15.20 8.30 -4.87
C LEU A 80 14.51 9.49 -4.19
N LEU A 81 13.89 9.23 -3.05
CA LEU A 81 13.38 10.22 -2.11
C LEU A 81 14.28 10.17 -0.88
N GLU A 82 14.90 11.28 -0.51
CA GLU A 82 15.89 11.33 0.58
C GLU A 82 15.76 12.56 1.50
N GLU A 83 14.94 13.54 1.12
CA GLU A 83 14.60 14.70 1.94
C GLU A 83 13.13 14.65 2.38
N GLN A 84 12.84 15.07 3.62
CA GLN A 84 11.47 15.09 4.11
C GLN A 84 10.58 15.95 3.20
N GLY A 85 9.46 15.38 2.75
CA GLY A 85 8.53 16.03 1.82
C GLY A 85 8.82 15.73 0.35
N ASP A 86 9.92 15.04 0.01
CA ASP A 86 10.13 14.50 -1.32
C ASP A 86 8.95 13.63 -1.75
N TYR A 87 8.54 13.76 -3.00
CA TYR A 87 7.37 13.07 -3.49
C TYR A 87 7.49 12.66 -4.96
N VAL A 88 6.73 11.63 -5.33
CA VAL A 88 6.56 11.22 -6.71
C VAL A 88 5.09 10.94 -7.00
N VAL A 89 4.64 11.39 -8.17
CA VAL A 89 3.30 11.13 -8.70
C VAL A 89 3.44 10.31 -9.97
N TRP A 90 2.62 9.28 -10.12
CA TRP A 90 2.53 8.51 -11.35
C TRP A 90 1.07 8.27 -11.74
N GLY A 91 0.86 8.22 -13.06
CA GLY A 91 -0.47 8.06 -13.64
C GLY A 91 -0.92 6.60 -13.69
N GLN A 92 -2.16 6.43 -14.15
CA GLN A 92 -2.73 5.12 -14.46
C GLN A 92 -1.86 4.37 -15.47
N GLY A 93 -1.76 3.05 -15.29
CA GLY A 93 -1.01 2.12 -16.13
C GLY A 93 0.49 2.08 -15.85
N VAL A 94 1.00 2.92 -14.95
CA VAL A 94 2.43 2.95 -14.63
C VAL A 94 2.77 1.84 -13.63
N ASP A 95 3.39 0.79 -14.14
CA ASP A 95 4.01 -0.27 -13.34
C ASP A 95 5.06 0.32 -12.41
N HIS A 96 5.17 -0.22 -11.20
CA HIS A 96 6.13 0.28 -10.21
C HIS A 96 6.51 -0.77 -9.17
N SER A 97 7.65 -0.56 -8.51
CA SER A 97 8.09 -1.25 -7.31
C SER A 97 8.76 -0.25 -6.36
N TRP A 98 9.21 -0.71 -5.20
CA TRP A 98 9.91 0.12 -4.23
C TRP A 98 10.86 -0.67 -3.35
N THR A 99 11.83 0.05 -2.78
CA THR A 99 12.75 -0.42 -1.74
C THR A 99 12.97 0.69 -0.71
N ALA A 100 12.95 0.34 0.57
CA ALA A 100 13.38 1.21 1.66
C ALA A 100 14.91 1.12 1.81
N GLU A 101 15.65 2.16 1.42
CA GLU A 101 17.11 2.21 1.59
C GLU A 101 17.53 2.49 3.04
N ASP A 102 16.61 3.02 3.84
CA ASP A 102 16.71 3.17 5.28
C ASP A 102 15.35 2.97 5.95
N ASP A 103 15.30 2.93 7.29
CA ASP A 103 14.04 2.90 8.03
C ASP A 103 13.17 4.10 7.63
N SER A 104 12.03 3.82 6.97
CA SER A 104 11.28 4.83 6.24
C SER A 104 9.81 4.86 6.63
N VAL A 105 9.26 6.07 6.64
CA VAL A 105 7.84 6.35 6.77
C VAL A 105 7.38 7.09 5.52
N VAL A 106 6.35 6.57 4.87
CA VAL A 106 5.78 7.12 3.64
C VAL A 106 4.27 7.26 3.73
N LEU A 107 3.73 8.28 3.09
CA LEU A 107 2.30 8.46 2.89
C LEU A 107 1.97 8.24 1.41
N THR A 108 1.11 7.27 1.12
CA THR A 108 0.70 6.94 -0.24
C THR A 108 -0.78 7.24 -0.42
N LEU A 109 -1.10 8.02 -1.46
CA LEU A 109 -2.45 8.28 -1.92
C LEU A 109 -2.67 7.58 -3.25
N ARG A 110 -3.85 7.00 -3.46
CA ARG A 110 -4.26 6.42 -4.73
C ARG A 110 -5.67 6.85 -5.10
N TRP A 111 -5.92 7.10 -6.39
CA TRP A 111 -7.25 7.48 -6.87
C TRP A 111 -7.53 6.95 -8.29
N PRO A 112 -8.77 6.51 -8.58
CA PRO A 112 -9.93 6.46 -7.67
C PRO A 112 -9.82 5.33 -6.62
N SER A 113 -10.66 5.37 -5.59
CA SER A 113 -10.76 4.29 -4.59
C SER A 113 -11.83 3.30 -5.03
N VAL A 114 -11.42 2.16 -5.58
CA VAL A 114 -12.35 1.21 -6.22
C VAL A 114 -12.17 -0.23 -5.73
N PRO A 115 -13.26 -0.97 -5.48
CA PRO A 115 -13.20 -2.41 -5.16
C PRO A 115 -12.55 -3.27 -6.25
N GLY A 116 -12.13 -4.48 -5.87
CA GLY A 116 -11.71 -5.52 -6.83
C GLY A 116 -10.28 -5.41 -7.35
N TYR A 117 -9.48 -4.48 -6.84
CA TYR A 117 -8.08 -4.29 -7.21
C TYR A 117 -7.13 -4.58 -6.03
N ALA A 118 -7.18 -5.82 -5.54
CA ALA A 118 -6.14 -6.34 -4.66
C ALA A 118 -5.21 -7.21 -5.50
N VAL A 119 -3.94 -6.83 -5.59
CA VAL A 119 -2.92 -7.77 -6.09
C VAL A 119 -2.80 -8.88 -5.04
N PRO A 120 -2.99 -10.17 -5.39
CA PRO A 120 -2.81 -11.26 -4.44
C PRO A 120 -1.40 -11.21 -3.85
N GLN A 121 -1.27 -11.25 -2.52
CA GLN A 121 0.02 -11.56 -1.91
C GLN A 121 0.27 -13.07 -2.07
N GLU A 122 1.52 -13.50 -2.30
CA GLU A 122 1.92 -14.90 -2.49
C GLU A 122 1.81 -15.76 -1.21
N GLU A 123 0.72 -15.67 -0.45
CA GLU A 123 0.47 -16.54 0.71
C GLU A 123 -0.49 -17.72 0.41
N GLU A 124 -0.98 -17.86 -0.83
CA GLU A 124 -1.97 -18.91 -1.18
C GLU A 124 -1.49 -20.01 -2.14
N ARG A 125 -0.18 -20.21 -2.32
CA ARG A 125 0.34 -21.35 -3.13
C ARG A 125 0.87 -22.54 -2.34
N THR A 126 1.00 -22.45 -1.01
CA THR A 126 1.50 -23.56 -0.19
C THR A 126 0.40 -24.43 0.43
N ASN A 127 -0.87 -24.04 0.37
CA ASN A 127 -1.96 -24.79 1.02
C ASN A 127 -2.77 -25.71 0.10
N SER A 128 -2.43 -25.82 -1.19
CA SER A 128 -3.12 -26.72 -2.14
C SER A 128 -2.32 -27.96 -2.56
N GLN A 129 -1.10 -28.17 -2.04
CA GLN A 129 -0.28 -29.38 -2.33
C GLN A 129 -0.07 -30.31 -1.11
N GLY A 130 -0.77 -30.10 0.00
CA GLY A 130 -0.55 -30.81 1.26
C GLY A 130 -1.71 -31.67 1.75
N ARG A 131 -2.42 -32.41 0.89
CA ARG A 131 -3.35 -33.45 1.37
C ARG A 131 -3.45 -34.65 0.43
N ALA A 132 -2.31 -35.31 0.21
CA ALA A 132 -2.33 -36.73 -0.12
C ALA A 132 -2.63 -37.49 1.19
N ALA A 133 -3.83 -38.06 1.29
CA ALA A 133 -4.24 -38.88 2.42
C ALA A 133 -3.47 -40.22 2.44
N PRO A 134 -3.20 -40.80 3.62
CA PRO A 134 -2.54 -42.09 3.74
C PRO A 134 -3.52 -43.28 3.65
N GLY A 135 -3.14 -44.33 2.91
CA GLY A 135 -3.57 -45.76 3.05
C GLY A 135 -4.98 -46.13 2.56
N ALA A 136 -5.13 -47.00 1.54
CA ALA A 136 -5.08 -48.49 1.57
C ALA A 136 -6.50 -49.11 1.72
N PRO A 137 -6.82 -50.34 1.25
CA PRO A 137 -5.94 -51.47 0.87
C PRO A 137 -5.76 -51.73 -0.63
#